data_AF-A0A848SPA7-F1
#
_entry.id   AF-A0A848SPA7-F1
#
_cell.length_a   1.000
_cell.length_b   1.000
_cell.length_c   1.000
_cell.angle_alpha   90.00
_cell.angle_beta   90.00
_cell.angle_gamma   90.00
#
_symmetry.space_group_name_H-M   'P 1'
#
loop_
_entity.id
_entity.type
_entity.pdbx_description
1 polymer ?
#
loop_
_entity_poly.entity_id
_entity_poly.type
_entity_poly.pdbx_seq_one_letter_code
_entity_poly.pdbx_strand_id
1 'polypeptide(L)'
;MSVLKFGGYQGDNSVHTRGGRVLAKAVAEETGGALTLDFDESIVARGHKAADLLTMTEGGELDGCYFSSSYLSKRVPELGLFDQHFVVPDRRRAYALLDGA
;
A
#
# COMPACT_ATOMS: atom_id res chain seq x y z
N MET A 1 11.17 -16.68 -13.87
CA MET A 1 9.86 -16.07 -13.56
C MET A 1 9.75 -15.99 -12.06
N SER A 2 9.67 -14.78 -11.53
CA SER A 2 9.60 -14.52 -10.10
C SER A 2 8.22 -13.99 -9.74
N VAL A 3 7.75 -14.30 -8.53
CA VAL A 3 6.45 -13.84 -8.02
C VAL A 3 6.72 -13.10 -6.72
N LEU A 4 6.18 -11.89 -6.59
CA LEU A 4 6.19 -11.15 -5.33
C LEU A 4 4.79 -11.14 -4.72
N LYS A 5 4.71 -11.41 -3.43
CA LYS A 5 3.47 -11.34 -2.65
C LYS A 5 3.22 -9.90 -2.25
N PHE A 6 2.11 -9.34 -2.72
CA PHE A 6 1.70 -7.98 -2.40
C PHE A 6 0.42 -8.01 -1.55
N GLY A 7 0.39 -7.30 -0.44
CA GLY A 7 -0.74 -7.31 0.50
C GLY A 7 -1.55 -6.02 0.53
N GLY A 8 -2.87 -6.18 0.70
CA GLY A 8 -3.83 -5.13 0.96
C GLY A 8 -4.76 -5.46 2.13
N TYR A 9 -5.67 -4.53 2.45
CA TYR A 9 -6.62 -4.68 3.56
C TYR A 9 -8.04 -4.21 3.22
N GLN A 10 -8.35 -4.02 1.93
CA GLN A 10 -9.60 -3.42 1.46
C GLN A 10 -10.28 -4.30 0.42
N GLY A 11 -11.61 -4.25 0.33
CA GLY A 11 -12.38 -5.02 -0.66
C GLY A 11 -12.47 -4.35 -2.04
N ASP A 12 -13.19 -5.01 -2.96
CA ASP A 12 -13.33 -4.64 -4.39
C ASP A 12 -13.66 -3.17 -4.68
N ASN A 13 -14.45 -2.54 -3.81
CA ASN A 13 -14.90 -1.16 -4.01
C ASN A 13 -13.83 -0.11 -3.69
N SER A 14 -12.69 -0.52 -3.11
CA SER A 14 -11.60 0.37 -2.73
C SER A 14 -10.78 0.86 -3.92
N VAL A 15 -10.47 2.16 -3.90
CA VAL A 15 -9.51 2.77 -4.84
C VAL A 15 -8.13 2.12 -4.74
N HIS A 16 -7.71 1.70 -3.54
CA HIS A 16 -6.40 1.09 -3.32
C HIS A 16 -6.34 -0.34 -3.88
N THR A 17 -7.41 -1.12 -3.75
CA THR A 17 -7.52 -2.45 -4.36
C THR A 17 -7.49 -2.35 -5.89
N ARG A 18 -8.24 -1.40 -6.48
CA ARG A 18 -8.14 -1.13 -7.92
C ARG A 18 -6.73 -0.70 -8.33
N GLY A 19 -6.07 0.14 -7.55
CA GLY A 19 -4.68 0.55 -7.78
C GLY A 19 -3.70 -0.62 -7.74
N GLY A 20 -3.83 -1.52 -6.76
CA GLY A 20 -3.01 -2.74 -6.66
C GLY A 20 -3.16 -3.66 -7.87
N ARG A 21 -4.38 -3.83 -8.40
CA ARG A 21 -4.62 -4.58 -9.65
C ARG A 21 -3.93 -3.93 -10.85
N VAL A 22 -3.99 -2.60 -10.95
CA VAL A 22 -3.29 -1.85 -12.01
C VAL A 22 -1.78 -2.02 -11.88
N LEU A 23 -1.23 -1.94 -10.66
CA LEU A 23 0.19 -2.18 -10.40
C LEU A 23 0.60 -3.61 -10.81
N ALA A 24 -0.15 -4.63 -10.41
CA ALA A 24 0.12 -6.03 -10.75
C ALA A 24 0.15 -6.26 -12.26
N LYS A 25 -0.82 -5.66 -12.98
CA LYS A 25 -0.86 -5.69 -14.44
C LYS A 25 0.36 -5.00 -15.05
N ALA A 26 0.67 -3.78 -14.62
CA ALA A 26 1.80 -3.01 -15.13
C ALA A 26 3.14 -3.73 -14.90
N VAL A 27 3.36 -4.32 -13.72
CA VAL A 27 4.59 -5.08 -13.44
C VAL A 27 4.75 -6.26 -14.39
N ALA A 28 3.67 -7.01 -14.66
CA ALA A 28 3.72 -8.12 -15.60
C ALA A 28 4.01 -7.64 -17.03
N GLU A 29 3.38 -6.55 -17.47
CA GLU A 29 3.56 -5.98 -18.82
C GLU A 29 4.97 -5.42 -19.02
N GLU A 30 5.45 -4.57 -18.12
CA GLU A 30 6.75 -3.89 -18.20
C GLU A 30 7.94 -4.87 -18.09
N THR A 31 7.75 -5.99 -17.41
CA THR A 31 8.80 -7.03 -17.28
C THR A 31 8.68 -8.17 -18.29
N GLY A 32 7.72 -8.09 -19.23
CA GLY A 32 7.45 -9.18 -20.18
C GLY A 32 7.11 -10.51 -19.50
N GLY A 33 6.47 -10.44 -18.33
CA GLY A 33 6.13 -11.60 -17.49
C GLY A 33 7.29 -12.21 -16.71
N ALA A 34 8.48 -11.60 -16.71
CA ALA A 34 9.59 -12.07 -15.90
C ALA A 34 9.30 -11.95 -14.39
N LEU A 35 8.47 -10.97 -14.01
CA LEU A 35 7.99 -10.69 -12.67
C LEU A 35 6.47 -10.55 -12.66
N THR A 36 5.80 -11.16 -11.69
CA THR A 36 4.37 -10.94 -11.44
C THR A 36 4.10 -10.64 -9.97
N LEU A 37 2.98 -9.97 -9.69
CA LEU A 37 2.52 -9.75 -8.32
C LEU A 37 1.35 -10.71 -8.01
N ASP A 38 1.52 -11.53 -6.98
CA ASP A 38 0.42 -12.24 -6.33
C ASP A 38 -0.20 -11.31 -5.28
N PHE A 39 -1.33 -10.69 -5.64
CA PHE A 39 -1.95 -9.64 -4.85
C PHE A 39 -3.07 -10.19 -3.96
N ASP A 40 -2.78 -10.32 -2.66
CA ASP A 40 -3.80 -10.54 -1.64
C ASP A 40 -4.48 -9.21 -1.31
N GLU A 41 -5.66 -8.98 -1.88
CA GLU A 41 -6.36 -7.71 -1.81
C GLU A 41 -6.77 -7.30 -0.40
N SER A 42 -7.03 -8.29 0.47
CA SER A 42 -7.51 -8.07 1.82
C SER A 42 -7.13 -9.20 2.78
N ILE A 43 -6.03 -9.01 3.50
CA ILE A 43 -5.64 -9.91 4.61
C ILE A 43 -6.71 -9.97 5.70
N VAL A 44 -7.55 -8.94 5.80
CA VAL A 44 -8.66 -8.85 6.76
C VAL A 44 -9.73 -9.89 6.45
N ALA A 45 -9.96 -10.20 5.18
CA ALA A 45 -10.89 -11.27 4.79
C ALA A 45 -10.42 -12.65 5.26
N ARG A 46 -9.12 -12.81 5.56
CA ARG A 46 -8.52 -14.02 6.13
C ARG A 46 -8.39 -13.99 7.66
N GLY A 47 -8.92 -12.96 8.32
CA GLY A 47 -8.93 -12.85 9.78
C GLY A 47 -7.74 -12.11 10.40
N HIS A 48 -6.84 -11.52 9.60
CA HIS A 48 -5.78 -10.66 10.09
C HIS A 48 -6.28 -9.24 10.37
N LYS A 49 -5.54 -8.46 11.15
CA LYS A 49 -5.79 -7.02 11.29
C LYS A 49 -5.08 -6.28 10.16
N ALA A 50 -5.66 -5.18 9.68
CA ALA A 50 -5.03 -4.35 8.65
C ALA A 50 -3.60 -3.89 9.03
N ALA A 51 -3.36 -3.62 10.31
CA ALA A 51 -2.04 -3.24 10.82
C ALA A 51 -0.99 -4.36 10.75
N ASP A 52 -1.42 -5.63 10.63
CA ASP A 52 -0.51 -6.78 10.53
C ASP A 52 0.26 -6.78 9.21
N LEU A 53 -0.18 -6.03 8.19
CA LEU A 53 0.53 -5.86 6.92
C LEU A 53 1.99 -5.45 7.11
N LEU A 54 2.26 -4.56 8.06
CA LEU A 54 3.63 -4.09 8.35
C LEU A 54 4.49 -5.24 8.86
N THR A 55 4.02 -5.96 9.87
CA THR A 55 4.78 -7.08 10.48
C THR A 55 4.91 -8.26 9.53
N MET A 56 3.89 -8.55 8.72
CA MET A 56 3.94 -9.60 7.69
C MET A 56 4.96 -9.25 6.59
N THR A 57 5.07 -7.98 6.22
CA THR A 57 6.09 -7.52 5.25
C THR A 57 7.48 -7.58 5.85
N GLU A 58 7.67 -7.09 7.08
CA GLU A 58 8.95 -7.13 7.78
C GLU A 58 9.45 -8.55 8.05
N GLY A 59 8.52 -9.49 8.28
CA GLY A 59 8.81 -10.91 8.48
C GLY A 59 9.05 -11.69 7.19
N GLY A 60 8.85 -11.08 6.01
CA GLY A 60 9.00 -11.75 4.71
C GLY A 60 7.84 -12.68 4.33
N GLU A 61 6.71 -12.63 5.03
CA GLU A 61 5.48 -13.30 4.60
C GLU A 61 4.88 -12.64 3.35
N LEU A 62 5.02 -11.31 3.28
CA LEU A 62 4.73 -10.45 2.13
C LEU A 62 6.02 -9.79 1.64
N ASP A 63 6.17 -9.62 0.34
CA ASP A 63 7.29 -8.89 -0.26
C ASP A 63 7.01 -7.37 -0.31
N GLY A 64 5.73 -6.98 -0.24
CA GLY A 64 5.29 -5.59 -0.13
C GLY A 64 3.81 -5.46 0.24
N CYS A 65 3.39 -4.26 0.60
CA CYS A 65 1.98 -3.96 0.88
C CYS A 65 1.64 -2.47 0.67
N TYR A 66 0.33 -2.16 0.65
CA TYR A 66 -0.14 -0.80 0.89
C TYR A 66 -0.84 -0.71 2.25
N PHE A 67 -0.67 0.39 2.97
CA PHE A 67 -1.24 0.59 4.30
C PHE A 67 -1.55 2.08 4.53
N SER A 68 -2.40 2.38 5.53
CA SER A 68 -2.60 3.76 5.99
C SER A 68 -1.33 4.26 6.67
N SER A 69 -0.80 5.42 6.28
CA SER A 69 0.40 6.01 6.89
C SER A 69 0.30 6.12 8.43
N SER A 70 -0.92 6.32 8.95
CA SER A 70 -1.26 6.32 10.38
C SER A 70 -0.78 5.07 11.12
N TYR A 71 -0.67 3.91 10.46
CA TYR A 71 -0.20 2.67 11.09
C TYR A 71 1.29 2.73 11.43
N LEU A 72 2.05 3.59 10.76
CA LEU A 72 3.49 3.75 10.95
C LEU A 72 3.85 5.01 11.77
N SER A 73 2.89 5.87 12.11
CA SER A 73 3.15 7.14 12.81
C SER A 73 3.82 6.99 14.18
N LYS A 74 3.63 5.85 14.86
CA LYS A 74 4.35 5.54 16.12
C LYS A 74 5.86 5.32 15.92
N ARG A 75 6.27 4.96 14.71
CA ARG A 75 7.68 4.67 14.33
C ARG A 75 8.30 5.80 13.52
N VAL A 76 7.49 6.49 12.71
CA VAL A 76 7.86 7.66 11.92
C VAL A 76 6.90 8.80 12.28
N PRO A 77 7.18 9.58 13.35
CA PRO A 77 6.28 10.59 13.88
C PRO A 77 5.81 11.62 12.84
N GLU A 78 6.65 11.93 11.85
CA GLU A 78 6.38 12.87 10.76
C GLU A 78 5.17 12.44 9.91
N LEU A 79 4.91 11.13 9.81
CA LEU A 79 3.72 10.62 9.11
C LEU A 79 2.42 10.95 9.83
N GLY A 80 2.47 11.30 11.12
CA GLY A 80 1.32 11.77 11.88
C GLY A 80 0.73 13.08 11.33
N LEU A 81 1.48 13.83 10.50
CA LEU A 81 0.97 14.99 9.78
C LEU A 81 -0.30 14.67 8.97
N PHE A 82 -0.37 13.49 8.38
CA PHE A 82 -1.51 13.07 7.56
C PHE A 82 -2.76 12.73 8.36
N ASP A 83 -2.63 12.57 9.69
CA ASP A 83 -3.75 12.31 10.61
C ASP A 83 -4.30 13.61 11.23
N GLN A 84 -3.67 14.75 10.98
CA GLN A 84 -4.09 16.03 11.52
C GLN A 84 -5.19 16.68 10.68
N HIS A 85 -6.28 17.05 11.35
CA HIS A 85 -7.41 17.73 10.72
C HIS A 85 -6.99 19.11 10.20
N PHE A 86 -7.37 19.42 8.96
CA PHE A 86 -7.22 20.74 8.31
C PHE A 86 -5.79 21.25 8.09
N VAL A 87 -4.75 20.46 8.38
CA VAL A 87 -3.35 20.87 8.17
C VAL A 87 -2.98 20.88 6.69
N VAL A 88 -3.58 19.99 5.89
CA VAL A 88 -3.39 19.92 4.44
C VAL A 88 -4.75 20.00 3.73
N PRO A 89 -5.32 21.21 3.56
CA PRO A 89 -6.68 21.37 3.05
C PRO A 89 -6.79 21.22 1.53
N ASP A 90 -5.67 21.30 0.80
CA ASP A 90 -5.64 21.18 -0.66
C ASP A 90 -4.86 19.94 -1.09
N ARG A 91 -5.56 19.00 -1.71
CA ARG A 91 -4.98 17.76 -2.24
C ARG A 91 -3.92 18.03 -3.30
N ARG A 92 -4.10 19.05 -4.15
CA ARG A 92 -3.12 19.34 -5.22
C ARG A 92 -1.79 19.79 -4.63
N ARG A 93 -1.82 20.71 -3.66
CA ARG A 93 -0.64 21.12 -2.91
C ARG A 93 -0.02 19.96 -2.14
N ALA A 94 -0.82 19.07 -1.55
CA ALA A 94 -0.32 17.88 -0.86
C ALA A 94 0.55 17.02 -1.78
N TYR A 95 0.07 16.73 -2.99
CA TYR A 95 0.82 15.94 -3.97
C TYR A 95 2.07 16.65 -4.46
N ALA A 96 2.00 17.96 -4.76
CA ALA A 96 3.19 18.71 -5.17
C ALA A 96 4.32 18.65 -4.13
N LEU A 97 3.99 18.72 -2.84
CA LEU A 97 4.98 18.58 -1.76
C LEU A 97 5.56 17.16 -1.68
N LEU A 98 4.73 16.14 -1.85
CA LEU A 98 5.18 14.74 -1.89
C LEU A 98 6.08 14.44 -3.10
N ASP A 99 5.88 15.15 -4.20
CA ASP A 99 6.69 15.07 -5.42
C ASP A 99 7.99 15.89 -5.33
N GLY A 100 8.23 16.63 -4.23
CA GLY A 100 9.47 17.34 -3.95
C GLY A 100 9.54 18.80 -4.42
N ALA A 101 8.39 19.47 -4.60
CA ALA A 101 8.32 20.91 -4.94
C ALA A 101 8.77 21.86 -3.83
#